data_AF-A0A2U8X8V7-F1
#
_entry.id   AF-A0A2U8X8V7-F1
#
_cell.length_a   1.000
_cell.length_b   1.000
_cell.length_c   1.000
_cell.angle_alpha   90.00
_cell.angle_beta   90.00
_cell.angle_gamma   90.00
#
_symmetry.space_group_name_H-M   'P 1'
#
loop_
_entity.id
_entity.type
_entity.pdbx_description
1 polymer ?
#
loop_
_entity_poly.entity_id
_entity_poly.type
_entity_poly.pdbx_seq_one_letter_code
_entity_poly.pdbx_strand_id
1 'polypeptide(L)'
;MIVHPARWSAHLVRLPVCLSVLCFVPLPEPARAEGAGRKALVALERKRIRGADYVQVHPFFGDFTGDRREDALAVSYSHPKGGGNSDSIEVSLYRGTSSGFRFIKTVPDVYGQSPRLAKFSRGQVRVTLTTLGPNDARCCPSVPKEYVIAAP
;
A
#
# COMPACT_ATOMS: atom_id res chain seq x y z
N MET A 1 53.45 52.84 28.22
CA MET A 1 53.59 52.04 29.46
C MET A 1 52.32 52.24 30.29
N ILE A 2 51.48 51.20 30.32
CA ILE A 2 51.05 50.47 31.54
C ILE A 2 49.96 51.21 32.36
N VAL A 3 48.68 50.94 32.07
CA VAL A 3 47.68 50.10 32.79
C VAL A 3 47.08 50.76 34.05
N HIS A 4 45.75 50.93 34.05
CA HIS A 4 44.90 51.14 35.23
C HIS A 4 43.91 49.95 35.36
N PRO A 5 43.55 49.53 36.58
CA PRO A 5 42.78 48.30 36.81
C PRO A 5 41.26 48.51 36.96
N ALA A 6 40.56 47.44 36.56
CA ALA A 6 39.32 46.84 37.07
C ALA A 6 38.23 47.70 37.73
N ARG A 7 37.04 47.71 37.10
CA ARG A 7 35.74 47.89 37.76
C ARG A 7 34.80 46.75 37.36
N TRP A 8 34.09 46.24 38.36
CA TRP A 8 33.16 45.12 38.30
C TRP A 8 31.92 45.45 37.46
N SER A 9 31.33 44.44 36.82
CA SER A 9 29.94 44.48 36.38
C SER A 9 29.33 43.09 36.49
N ALA A 10 28.37 42.98 37.42
CA ALA A 10 27.43 41.89 37.50
C ALA A 10 26.37 42.11 36.42
N HIS A 11 26.17 41.15 35.52
CA HIS A 11 24.96 41.09 34.71
C HIS A 11 24.48 39.65 34.52
N LEU A 12 23.36 39.38 35.20
CA LEU A 12 22.21 38.56 34.80
C LEU A 12 22.49 37.39 33.83
N VAL A 13 22.50 36.19 34.40
CA VAL A 13 22.26 34.94 33.70
C VAL A 13 20.83 34.97 33.14
N ARG A 14 20.70 35.28 31.84
CA ARG A 14 19.48 34.98 31.08
C ARG A 14 19.51 33.49 30.72
N LEU A 15 18.77 32.69 31.48
CA LEU A 15 18.36 31.35 31.08
C LEU A 15 17.55 31.46 29.77
N PRO A 16 17.95 30.78 28.67
CA PRO A 16 17.07 30.64 27.54
C PRO A 16 15.92 29.74 27.99
N VAL A 17 14.71 30.30 28.02
CA VAL A 17 13.46 29.55 28.00
C VAL A 17 13.52 28.72 26.72
N CYS A 18 13.93 27.45 26.84
CA CYS A 18 13.70 26.45 25.82
C CYS A 18 12.18 26.24 25.76
N LEU A 19 11.54 27.10 24.99
CA LEU A 19 10.20 26.88 24.49
C LEU A 19 10.29 25.59 23.67
N SER A 20 9.88 24.48 24.29
CA SER A 20 9.70 23.20 23.63
C SER A 20 8.59 23.36 22.60
N VAL A 21 8.94 23.95 21.45
CA VAL A 21 8.18 23.81 20.22
C VAL A 21 8.25 22.33 19.91
N LEU A 22 7.19 21.61 20.28
CA LEU A 22 6.85 20.34 19.69
C LEU A 22 6.89 20.56 18.17
N CYS A 23 8.02 20.22 17.54
CA CYS A 23 8.13 20.13 16.11
C CYS A 23 7.14 19.04 15.68
N PHE A 24 5.90 19.45 15.41
CA PHE A 24 4.92 18.67 14.71
C PHE A 24 5.44 18.57 13.27
N VAL A 25 6.42 17.71 13.03
CA VAL A 25 6.98 17.48 11.69
C VAL A 25 5.83 16.89 10.89
N PRO A 26 5.25 17.61 9.91
CA PRO A 26 4.23 17.03 9.06
C PRO A 26 4.88 15.85 8.35
N LEU A 27 4.25 14.66 8.44
CA LEU A 27 4.66 13.50 7.67
C LEU A 27 4.89 13.93 6.20
N PRO A 28 6.01 13.51 5.58
CA PRO A 28 6.32 13.90 4.21
C PRO A 28 5.13 13.59 3.30
N GLU A 29 4.76 14.55 2.45
CA GLU A 29 3.66 14.45 1.47
C GLU A 29 3.59 13.12 0.71
N PRO A 30 4.70 12.49 0.24
CA PRO A 30 4.62 11.19 -0.43
C PRO A 30 4.01 10.08 0.45
N ALA A 31 4.33 10.03 1.75
CA ALA A 31 3.78 9.01 2.65
C ALA A 31 2.28 9.23 2.94
N ARG A 32 1.82 10.49 2.94
CA ARG A 32 0.39 10.82 3.07
C ARG A 32 -0.39 10.51 1.78
N ALA A 33 0.19 10.82 0.63
CA ALA A 33 -0.40 10.52 -0.68
C ALA A 33 -0.53 9.00 -0.89
N GLU A 34 0.49 8.22 -0.55
CA GLU A 34 0.47 6.76 -0.63
C GLU A 34 -0.62 6.15 0.28
N GLY A 35 -0.74 6.67 1.51
CA GLY A 35 -1.80 6.25 2.44
C GLY A 35 -3.22 6.61 1.98
N ALA A 36 -3.40 7.76 1.34
CA ALA A 36 -4.68 8.18 0.78
C ALA A 36 -5.05 7.38 -0.48
N GLY A 37 -4.10 7.16 -1.38
CA GLY A 37 -4.25 6.32 -2.57
C GLY A 37 -4.64 4.89 -2.21
N ARG A 38 -3.97 4.30 -1.21
CA ARG A 38 -4.31 2.97 -0.69
C ARG A 38 -5.74 2.88 -0.18
N LYS A 39 -6.18 3.83 0.65
CA LYS A 39 -7.56 3.85 1.17
C LYS A 39 -8.58 4.03 0.06
N ALA A 40 -8.33 4.92 -0.90
CA ALA A 40 -9.21 5.16 -2.03
C ALA A 40 -9.37 3.92 -2.91
N LEU A 41 -8.28 3.22 -3.22
CA LEU A 41 -8.31 1.97 -3.99
C LEU A 41 -9.09 0.88 -3.26
N VAL A 42 -8.84 0.68 -1.96
CA VAL A 42 -9.56 -0.32 -1.15
C VAL A 42 -11.07 -0.02 -1.12
N ALA A 43 -11.46 1.24 -0.98
CA ALA A 43 -12.86 1.64 -1.02
C ALA A 43 -13.51 1.39 -2.40
N LEU A 44 -12.78 1.72 -3.48
CA LEU A 44 -13.22 1.49 -4.85
C LEU A 44 -13.44 0.00 -5.15
N GLU A 45 -12.47 -0.85 -4.77
CA GLU A 45 -12.52 -2.30 -4.95
C GLU A 45 -13.70 -2.92 -4.17
N ARG A 46 -13.85 -2.57 -2.90
CA ARG A 46 -14.99 -3.03 -2.06
C ARG A 46 -16.34 -2.63 -2.64
N LYS A 47 -16.44 -1.46 -3.29
CA LYS A 47 -17.67 -1.02 -3.95
C LYS A 47 -17.94 -1.80 -5.25
N ARG A 48 -16.90 -2.28 -5.94
CA ARG A 48 -17.05 -3.09 -7.16
C ARG A 48 -17.54 -4.49 -6.84
N ILE A 49 -16.96 -5.13 -5.82
CA ILE A 49 -17.34 -6.48 -5.39
C ILE A 49 -18.70 -6.40 -4.67
N ARG A 50 -19.74 -6.91 -5.32
CA ARG A 50 -21.11 -6.94 -4.79
C ARG A 50 -21.44 -8.31 -4.20
N GLY A 51 -22.44 -8.35 -3.33
CA GLY A 51 -22.98 -9.62 -2.82
C GLY A 51 -22.06 -10.37 -1.86
N ALA A 52 -21.08 -9.70 -1.26
CA ALA A 52 -20.20 -10.26 -0.24
C ALA A 52 -20.51 -9.67 1.13
N ASP A 53 -20.45 -10.50 2.18
CA ASP A 53 -20.56 -10.04 3.59
C ASP A 53 -19.23 -9.45 4.06
N TYR A 54 -18.13 -9.97 3.54
CA TYR A 54 -16.79 -9.52 3.84
C TYR A 54 -15.92 -9.49 2.58
N VAL A 55 -15.08 -8.48 2.48
CA VAL A 55 -14.08 -8.33 1.41
C VAL A 55 -12.77 -7.90 2.05
N GLN A 56 -11.71 -8.70 1.89
CA GLN A 56 -10.33 -8.34 2.20
C GLN A 56 -9.63 -7.94 0.91
N VAL A 57 -9.01 -6.76 0.89
CA VAL A 57 -8.30 -6.26 -0.28
C VAL A 57 -6.82 -6.13 0.04
N HIS A 58 -5.97 -6.74 -0.79
CA HIS A 58 -4.52 -6.63 -0.75
C HIS A 58 -4.05 -5.81 -1.96
N PRO A 59 -3.87 -4.49 -1.80
CA PRO A 59 -3.43 -3.65 -2.89
C PRO A 59 -1.90 -3.59 -2.98
N PHE A 60 -1.40 -3.66 -4.20
CA PHE A 60 -0.02 -3.43 -4.62
C PHE A 60 0.02 -2.28 -5.61
N PHE A 61 1.11 -1.52 -5.56
CA PHE A 61 1.28 -0.28 -6.32
C PHE A 61 2.60 -0.31 -7.09
N GLY A 62 2.62 0.33 -8.25
CA GLY A 62 3.79 0.48 -9.11
C GLY A 62 3.39 1.10 -10.45
N ASP A 63 4.26 1.11 -11.45
CA ASP A 63 3.95 1.70 -12.76
C ASP A 63 4.05 0.62 -13.85
N PHE A 64 2.91 0.17 -14.37
CA PHE A 64 2.88 -0.76 -15.51
C PHE A 64 2.60 -0.06 -16.84
N THR A 65 2.14 1.18 -16.83
CA THR A 65 1.89 1.95 -18.06
C THR A 65 3.15 2.64 -18.58
N GLY A 66 4.11 2.93 -17.70
CA GLY A 66 5.32 3.69 -17.97
C GLY A 66 5.10 5.20 -18.04
N ASP A 67 3.99 5.71 -17.50
CA ASP A 67 3.64 7.14 -17.54
C ASP A 67 4.13 7.93 -16.31
N ARG A 68 4.87 7.25 -15.42
CA ARG A 68 5.36 7.76 -14.12
C ARG A 68 4.24 8.08 -13.14
N ARG A 69 3.04 7.54 -13.33
CA ARG A 69 1.97 7.52 -12.34
C ARG A 69 1.89 6.14 -11.71
N GLU A 70 1.38 6.13 -10.49
CA GLU A 70 1.16 4.90 -9.75
C GLU A 70 -0.11 4.21 -10.26
N ASP A 71 0.06 3.04 -10.86
CA ASP A 71 -0.94 2.05 -11.16
C ASP A 71 -1.09 1.06 -9.98
N ALA A 72 -2.11 0.19 -10.05
CA ALA A 72 -2.32 -0.80 -9.00
C ALA A 72 -2.82 -2.16 -9.47
N LEU A 73 -2.47 -3.16 -8.65
CA LEU A 73 -3.03 -4.51 -8.67
C LEU A 73 -3.74 -4.72 -7.32
N ALA A 74 -5.01 -5.08 -7.34
CA ALA A 74 -5.74 -5.50 -6.15
C ALA A 74 -5.98 -7.01 -6.19
N VAL A 75 -5.58 -7.72 -5.13
CA VAL A 75 -5.98 -9.11 -4.90
C VAL A 75 -7.01 -9.09 -3.78
N SER A 76 -8.24 -9.51 -4.09
CA SER A 76 -9.38 -9.42 -3.19
C SER A 76 -9.91 -10.80 -2.84
N TYR A 77 -10.11 -11.05 -1.55
CA TYR A 77 -10.80 -12.23 -1.03
C TYR A 77 -12.17 -11.82 -0.53
N SER A 78 -13.23 -12.48 -0.98
CA SER A 78 -14.59 -12.17 -0.57
C SER A 78 -15.36 -13.40 -0.10
N HIS A 79 -16.14 -13.21 0.97
CA HIS A 79 -17.05 -14.23 1.46
C HIS A 79 -18.48 -13.93 0.97
N PRO A 80 -19.15 -14.86 0.29
CA PRO A 80 -20.47 -14.61 -0.29
C PRO A 80 -21.52 -14.33 0.79
N LYS A 81 -22.45 -13.43 0.47
CA LYS A 81 -23.59 -13.11 1.32
C LYS A 81 -24.57 -14.29 1.38
N GLY A 82 -24.90 -14.73 2.59
CA GLY A 82 -25.74 -15.91 2.81
C GLY A 82 -24.98 -17.19 3.15
N GLY A 83 -23.65 -17.09 3.31
CA GLY A 83 -22.80 -18.18 3.75
C GLY A 83 -22.28 -19.06 2.62
N GLY A 84 -21.27 -19.86 2.95
CA GLY A 84 -20.58 -20.78 2.05
C GLY A 84 -19.32 -21.32 2.71
N ASN A 85 -18.74 -22.39 2.14
CA ASN A 85 -17.53 -23.01 2.70
C ASN A 85 -16.25 -22.51 2.04
N SER A 86 -16.31 -21.45 1.23
CA SER A 86 -15.15 -21.00 0.45
C SER A 86 -15.20 -19.50 0.19
N ASP A 87 -14.04 -18.87 0.28
CA ASP A 87 -13.84 -17.49 -0.17
C ASP A 87 -13.61 -17.47 -1.68
N SER A 88 -14.11 -16.42 -2.33
CA SER A 88 -13.81 -16.11 -3.73
C SER A 88 -12.57 -15.22 -3.81
N ILE A 89 -11.78 -15.39 -4.86
CA ILE A 89 -10.65 -14.52 -5.17
C ILE A 89 -10.93 -13.74 -6.46
N GLU A 90 -10.66 -12.44 -6.43
CA GLU A 90 -10.68 -11.57 -7.61
C GLU A 90 -9.37 -10.79 -7.70
N VAL A 91 -8.75 -10.77 -8.89
CA VAL A 91 -7.53 -10.00 -9.14
C VAL A 91 -7.82 -8.92 -10.16
N SER A 92 -7.56 -7.67 -9.81
CA SER A 92 -7.99 -6.53 -10.61
C SER A 92 -6.88 -5.54 -10.86
N LEU A 93 -6.81 -5.05 -12.10
CA LEU A 93 -5.87 -4.02 -12.53
C LEU A 93 -6.53 -2.66 -12.56
N TYR A 94 -5.75 -1.67 -12.16
CA TYR A 94 -6.15 -0.28 -12.05
C TYR A 94 -5.10 0.63 -12.64
N ARG A 95 -5.53 1.59 -13.48
CA ARG A 95 -4.66 2.66 -13.98
C ARG A 95 -4.67 3.85 -13.01
N GLY A 96 -3.51 4.40 -12.72
CA GLY A 96 -3.38 5.68 -12.04
C GLY A 96 -3.95 6.84 -12.86
N THR A 97 -4.69 7.74 -12.23
CA THR A 97 -5.20 8.97 -12.84
C THR A 97 -4.80 10.18 -12.01
N SER A 98 -5.14 11.39 -12.46
CA SER A 98 -4.96 12.61 -11.66
C SER A 98 -5.84 12.66 -10.42
N SER A 99 -6.90 11.85 -10.35
CA SER A 99 -7.92 11.86 -9.29
C SER A 99 -8.02 10.53 -8.52
N GLY A 100 -7.09 9.59 -8.74
CA GLY A 100 -7.06 8.30 -8.06
C GLY A 100 -6.82 7.14 -9.03
N PHE A 101 -7.70 6.14 -9.00
CA PHE A 101 -7.54 4.91 -9.77
C PHE A 101 -8.76 4.64 -10.66
N ARG A 102 -8.51 4.17 -11.88
CA ARG A 102 -9.55 3.70 -12.80
C ARG A 102 -9.41 2.21 -13.03
N PHE A 103 -10.49 1.46 -12.78
CA PHE A 103 -10.53 0.03 -13.08
C PHE A 103 -10.27 -0.24 -14.57
N ILE A 104 -9.43 -1.22 -14.86
CA ILE A 104 -9.12 -1.67 -16.21
C ILE A 104 -9.84 -2.98 -16.51
N LYS A 105 -9.53 -4.02 -15.74
CA LYS A 105 -10.05 -5.38 -15.95
C LYS A 105 -9.84 -6.24 -14.71
N THR A 106 -10.65 -7.28 -14.63
CA THR A 106 -10.41 -8.45 -13.78
C THR A 106 -9.52 -9.43 -14.55
N VAL A 107 -8.56 -10.02 -13.86
CA VAL A 107 -7.61 -11.00 -14.39
C VAL A 107 -8.15 -12.40 -14.08
N PRO A 108 -8.48 -13.20 -15.11
CA PRO A 108 -8.97 -14.55 -14.90
C PRO A 108 -7.84 -15.50 -14.45
N ASP A 109 -8.21 -16.70 -14.00
CA ASP A 109 -7.31 -17.83 -13.74
C ASP A 109 -6.22 -17.59 -12.68
N VAL A 110 -6.40 -16.59 -11.82
CA VAL A 110 -5.55 -16.36 -10.65
C VAL A 110 -6.21 -16.94 -9.40
N TYR A 111 -5.46 -17.75 -8.65
CA TYR A 111 -5.93 -18.40 -7.44
C TYR A 111 -4.80 -18.54 -6.40
N GLY A 112 -5.19 -18.85 -5.16
CA GLY A 112 -4.26 -18.98 -4.04
C GLY A 112 -4.46 -17.90 -2.99
N GLN A 113 -3.60 -17.91 -1.98
CA GLN A 113 -3.69 -17.05 -0.80
C GLN A 113 -2.39 -16.28 -0.54
N SER A 114 -2.41 -15.36 0.42
CA SER A 114 -1.21 -14.65 0.89
C SER A 114 -0.40 -13.97 -0.24
N PRO A 115 -1.04 -13.06 -1.01
CA PRO A 115 -0.39 -12.39 -2.12
C PRO A 115 0.78 -11.55 -1.61
N ARG A 116 1.91 -11.58 -2.33
CA ARG A 116 3.16 -10.91 -1.93
C ARG A 116 4.08 -10.69 -3.13
N LEU A 117 5.16 -9.94 -2.89
CA LEU A 117 6.26 -9.74 -3.84
C LEU A 117 5.81 -9.22 -5.21
N ALA A 118 4.80 -8.34 -5.24
CA ALA A 118 4.34 -7.77 -6.49
C ALA A 118 5.45 -6.91 -7.12
N LYS A 119 5.71 -7.11 -8.41
CA LYS A 119 6.70 -6.36 -9.19
C LYS A 119 6.04 -5.82 -10.45
N PHE A 120 6.13 -4.51 -10.63
CA PHE A 120 5.57 -3.80 -11.77
C PHE A 120 6.65 -3.52 -12.79
N SER A 121 6.29 -3.69 -14.05
CA SER A 121 7.12 -3.40 -15.22
C SER A 121 6.21 -2.97 -16.36
N ARG A 122 6.76 -2.29 -17.36
CA ARG A 122 5.96 -1.80 -18.49
C ARG A 122 5.22 -2.95 -19.19
N GLY A 123 3.89 -2.90 -19.21
CA GLY A 123 3.00 -3.90 -19.78
C GLY A 123 2.77 -5.16 -18.94
N GLN A 124 3.30 -5.24 -17.71
CA GLN A 124 3.21 -6.47 -16.91
C GLN A 124 3.34 -6.27 -15.40
N VAL A 125 2.57 -7.05 -14.65
CA VAL A 125 2.70 -7.20 -13.20
C VAL A 125 3.00 -8.66 -12.86
N ARG A 126 4.04 -8.90 -12.06
CA ARG A 126 4.30 -10.21 -11.42
C ARG A 126 3.79 -10.18 -9.99
N VAL A 127 3.15 -11.25 -9.52
CA VAL A 127 2.72 -11.38 -8.12
C VAL A 127 2.85 -12.83 -7.66
N THR A 128 3.28 -13.06 -6.43
CA THR A 128 3.37 -14.40 -5.85
C THR A 128 2.20 -14.66 -4.92
N LEU A 129 1.51 -15.78 -5.11
CA LEU A 129 0.50 -16.31 -4.19
C LEU A 129 0.95 -17.69 -3.68
N THR A 130 0.32 -18.18 -2.61
CA THR A 130 0.50 -19.54 -2.10
C THR A 130 -0.65 -20.42 -2.58
N THR A 131 -0.33 -21.59 -3.12
CA THR A 131 -1.27 -22.55 -3.72
C THR A 131 -1.06 -23.94 -3.15
N LEU A 132 -2.03 -24.84 -3.37
CA LEU A 132 -1.90 -26.24 -2.96
C LEU A 132 -0.77 -26.91 -3.75
N GLY A 133 0.19 -27.46 -3.01
CA GLY A 133 1.18 -28.38 -3.52
C GLY A 133 0.62 -29.79 -3.73
N PRO A 134 1.38 -30.67 -4.40
CA PRO A 134 0.95 -32.04 -4.69
C PRO A 134 0.78 -32.90 -3.43
N ASN A 135 1.45 -32.55 -2.34
CA ASN A 135 1.43 -33.29 -1.07
C ASN A 135 0.66 -32.54 0.03
N ASP A 136 0.01 -31.42 -0.28
CA ASP A 136 -0.70 -30.63 0.71
C ASP A 136 -2.06 -31.26 1.04
N ALA A 137 -2.42 -31.23 2.32
CA ALA A 137 -3.82 -31.41 2.70
C ALA A 137 -4.65 -30.26 2.09
N ARG A 138 -5.89 -30.55 1.67
CA ARG A 138 -6.76 -29.59 0.97
C ARG A 138 -7.01 -28.26 1.73
N CYS A 139 -6.77 -28.24 3.04
CA CYS A 139 -6.92 -27.06 3.89
C CYS A 139 -5.74 -26.09 3.84
N CYS A 140 -4.58 -26.54 3.37
CA CYS A 140 -3.32 -26.01 3.89
C CYS A 140 -2.31 -25.77 2.75
N PRO A 141 -2.54 -24.76 1.89
CA PRO A 141 -1.63 -24.39 0.80
C PRO A 141 -0.23 -24.01 1.30
N SER A 142 0.81 -24.57 0.69
CA SER A 142 2.21 -24.32 1.06
C SER A 142 3.11 -23.84 -0.09
N VAL A 143 2.71 -24.07 -1.35
CA VAL A 143 3.59 -23.87 -2.51
C VAL A 143 3.47 -22.45 -3.07
N PRO A 144 4.57 -21.67 -3.18
CA PRO A 144 4.56 -20.39 -3.88
C PRO A 144 4.33 -20.60 -5.38
N LYS A 145 3.43 -19.79 -5.95
CA LYS A 145 3.17 -19.70 -7.39
C LYS A 145 3.26 -18.25 -7.82
N GLU A 146 4.15 -17.96 -8.76
CA GLU A 146 4.22 -16.65 -9.41
C GLU A 146 3.22 -16.59 -10.56
N TYR A 147 2.46 -15.50 -10.61
CA TYR A 147 1.57 -15.15 -11.69
C TYR A 147 2.16 -13.99 -12.48
N VAL A 148 2.11 -14.11 -13.80
CA VAL A 148 2.53 -13.09 -14.74
C VAL A 148 1.29 -12.51 -15.41
N ILE A 149 0.96 -11.26 -15.09
CA ILE A 149 -0.27 -10.60 -15.50
C ILE A 149 0.05 -9.58 -16.58
N ALA A 150 -0.50 -9.76 -17.78
CA ALA A 150 -0.39 -8.78 -18.85
C ALA A 150 -1.24 -7.53 -18.56
N ALA A 151 -0.61 -6.36 -18.61
CA ALA A 151 -1.23 -5.06 -18.45
C ALA A 151 -1.26 -4.30 -19.79
N PRO A 152 -2.29 -3.47 -20.04
CA PRO A 152 -2.46 -2.75 -21.29
C PRO A 152 -1.61 -1.49 -21.41
#